data_AF-A0A379LQP5-F1
#
_entry.id   AF-A0A379LQP5-F1
#
_cell.length_a   1.000
_cell.length_b   1.000
_cell.length_c   1.000
_cell.angle_alpha   90.00
_cell.angle_beta   90.00
_cell.angle_gamma   90.00
#
_symmetry.space_group_name_H-M   'P 1'
#
loop_
_entity.id
_entity.type
_entity.pdbx_description
1 polymer ?
#
loop_
_entity_poly.entity_id
_entity_poly.type
_entity_poly.pdbx_seq_one_letter_code
_entity_poly.pdbx_strand_id
1 'polypeptide(L)'
;MRKTNISLNELLDKEIEIIREQEKEFTPDINWFSKMDLDRLDTFMTKFQFNSFEEIPQDMSNLSFPPFEEINFELPSLLKPEHIAKLPQQYQKKPIIIEVDGLLFLKNRGKDAFCIDPRRWHRIKTYISKGCVTYPEGLNDNFGVFDGTHRTLLLMQLYKRRFVPVVVDENKSKEFIVAAKRLKALKI
;
A
#
# COMPACT_ATOMS: atom_id res chain seq x y z
N MET A 1 -20.03 18.30 -47.61
CA MET A 1 -19.96 18.39 -46.13
C MET A 1 -19.33 17.11 -45.60
N ARG A 2 -18.14 17.17 -45.01
CA ARG A 2 -17.52 15.99 -44.35
C ARG A 2 -18.15 15.84 -42.97
N LYS A 3 -18.82 14.71 -42.71
CA LYS A 3 -19.27 14.35 -41.37
C LYS A 3 -18.05 13.85 -40.59
N THR A 4 -17.63 14.63 -39.60
CA THR A 4 -16.60 14.23 -38.64
C THR A 4 -17.21 13.18 -37.73
N ASN A 5 -16.94 11.90 -37.99
CA ASN A 5 -17.27 10.81 -37.05
C ASN A 5 -16.22 10.85 -35.94
N ILE A 6 -16.46 11.67 -34.91
CA ILE A 6 -15.65 11.64 -33.69
C ILE A 6 -16.07 10.37 -32.93
N SER A 7 -15.10 9.53 -32.61
CA SER A 7 -15.35 8.28 -31.87
C SER A 7 -15.81 8.61 -30.44
N LEU A 8 -16.81 7.89 -29.93
CA LEU A 8 -17.25 8.01 -28.53
C LEU A 8 -16.09 7.84 -27.54
N ASN A 9 -15.12 6.97 -27.87
CA ASN A 9 -13.94 6.77 -27.02
C ASN A 9 -13.03 8.01 -27.00
N GLU A 10 -12.89 8.73 -28.11
CA GLU A 10 -12.09 9.97 -28.17
C GLU A 10 -12.76 11.12 -27.40
N LEU A 11 -14.09 11.14 -27.32
CA LEU A 11 -14.84 12.10 -26.51
C LEU A 11 -14.69 11.78 -25.02
N LEU A 12 -14.83 10.51 -24.64
CA LEU A 12 -14.61 10.04 -23.27
C LEU A 12 -13.18 10.29 -22.78
N ASP A 13 -12.17 10.00 -23.61
CA ASP A 13 -10.77 10.23 -23.25
C ASP A 13 -10.48 11.73 -23.02
N LYS A 14 -11.07 12.61 -23.84
CA LYS A 14 -10.96 14.07 -23.67
C LYS A 14 -11.71 14.56 -22.42
N GLU A 15 -12.89 14.03 -22.14
CA GLU A 15 -13.62 14.37 -20.91
C GLU A 15 -12.85 13.92 -19.66
N ILE A 16 -12.26 12.72 -19.69
CA ILE A 16 -11.39 12.21 -18.61
C ILE A 16 -10.15 13.09 -18.45
N GLU A 17 -9.54 13.54 -19.56
CA GLU A 17 -8.38 14.43 -19.51
C GLU A 17 -8.73 15.80 -18.91
N ILE A 18 -9.89 16.38 -19.27
CA ILE A 18 -10.39 17.63 -18.68
C ILE A 18 -10.67 17.46 -17.19
N ILE A 19 -11.31 16.36 -16.79
CA ILE A 19 -11.57 16.06 -15.37
C ILE A 19 -10.24 15.95 -14.60
N ARG A 20 -9.23 15.26 -15.16
CA ARG A 20 -7.90 15.13 -14.55
C ARG A 20 -7.16 16.46 -14.44
N GLU A 21 -7.27 17.33 -15.43
CA GLU A 21 -6.69 18.69 -15.36
C GLU A 21 -7.40 19.55 -14.31
N GLN A 22 -8.73 19.48 -14.21
CA GLN A 22 -9.48 20.16 -13.15
C GLN A 22 -9.11 19.60 -11.77
N GLU A 23 -8.91 18.29 -11.64
CA GLU A 23 -8.46 17.63 -10.41
C GLU A 23 -7.05 18.05 -9.96
N LYS A 24 -6.17 18.48 -10.89
CA LYS A 24 -4.85 19.03 -10.53
C LYS A 24 -4.97 20.34 -9.76
N GLU A 25 -5.95 21.18 -10.06
CA GLU A 25 -6.21 22.42 -9.30
C GLU A 25 -6.62 22.14 -7.85
N PHE A 26 -7.19 20.96 -7.59
CA PHE A 26 -7.52 20.46 -6.25
C PHE A 26 -6.46 19.54 -5.69
N THR A 27 -5.31 19.36 -6.33
CA THR A 27 -4.21 18.58 -5.75
C THR A 27 -3.40 19.51 -4.85
N PRO A 28 -3.45 19.37 -3.51
CA PRO A 28 -2.76 20.27 -2.62
C PRO A 28 -1.26 20.10 -2.74
N ASP A 29 -0.56 21.13 -2.29
CA ASP A 29 0.90 21.14 -2.24
C ASP A 29 1.45 19.89 -1.53
N ILE A 30 2.60 19.41 -1.99
CA ILE A 30 3.28 18.25 -1.42
C ILE A 30 3.56 18.44 0.09
N ASN A 31 3.74 19.68 0.55
CA ASN A 31 3.89 19.98 1.98
C ASN A 31 2.60 19.74 2.78
N TRP A 32 1.42 19.87 2.17
CA TRP A 32 0.17 19.48 2.82
C TRP A 32 0.17 17.97 3.11
N PHE A 33 0.69 17.14 2.20
CA PHE A 33 0.76 15.70 2.39
C PHE A 33 1.62 15.30 3.61
N SER A 34 2.64 16.10 3.94
CA SER A 34 3.50 15.87 5.12
C SER A 34 2.77 16.10 6.45
N LYS A 35 1.87 17.10 6.50
CA LYS A 35 1.15 17.50 7.72
C LYS A 35 -0.24 16.87 7.84
N MET A 36 -0.92 16.64 6.70
CA MET A 36 -2.29 16.15 6.55
C MET A 36 -3.25 16.74 7.59
N ASP A 37 -3.60 18.01 7.40
CA ASP A 37 -4.65 18.67 8.15
C ASP A 37 -5.99 17.94 7.96
N LEU A 38 -6.57 17.44 9.06
CA LEU A 38 -7.82 16.68 9.11
C LEU A 38 -8.98 17.46 8.49
N ASP A 39 -8.99 18.78 8.68
CA ASP A 39 -10.07 19.64 8.23
C ASP A 39 -10.15 19.74 6.69
N ARG A 40 -9.09 19.31 6.00
CA ARG A 40 -8.97 19.38 4.52
C ARG A 40 -8.91 18.01 3.86
N LEU A 41 -8.95 16.92 4.62
CA LEU A 41 -8.83 15.55 4.11
C LEU A 41 -10.00 15.14 3.19
N ASP A 42 -11.19 15.68 3.45
CA ASP A 42 -12.37 15.47 2.61
C ASP A 42 -12.40 16.39 1.38
N THR A 43 -11.63 17.49 1.40
CA THR A 43 -11.52 18.42 0.26
C THR A 43 -10.77 17.80 -0.92
N PHE A 44 -9.91 16.81 -0.67
CA PHE A 44 -9.09 16.19 -1.69
C PHE A 44 -9.61 14.79 -2.01
N MET A 45 -10.09 14.63 -3.24
CA MET A 45 -10.65 13.37 -3.74
C MET A 45 -9.66 12.56 -4.59
N THR A 46 -8.51 13.15 -4.91
CA THR A 46 -7.54 12.57 -5.82
C THR A 46 -6.40 11.86 -5.09
N LYS A 47 -5.94 10.76 -5.71
CA LYS A 47 -4.72 10.08 -5.29
C LYS A 47 -3.51 10.87 -5.77
N PHE A 48 -2.45 10.85 -4.97
CA PHE A 48 -1.19 11.50 -5.28
C PHE A 48 -0.27 10.49 -5.92
N GLN A 49 0.17 10.80 -7.12
CA GLN A 49 1.18 10.02 -7.80
C GLN A 49 2.56 10.59 -7.48
N PHE A 50 3.40 9.79 -6.83
CA PHE A 50 4.83 10.06 -6.69
C PHE A 50 5.61 9.21 -7.72
N ASN A 51 6.80 9.65 -8.13
CA ASN A 51 7.61 8.87 -9.07
C ASN A 51 8.43 7.78 -8.37
N SER A 52 8.71 7.96 -7.08
CA SER A 52 9.56 7.08 -6.28
C SER A 52 9.17 7.10 -4.79
N PHE A 53 9.80 6.24 -4.00
CA PHE A 53 9.63 6.22 -2.55
C PHE A 53 10.23 7.47 -1.89
N GLU A 54 11.35 7.92 -2.42
CA GLU A 54 12.14 9.05 -1.92
C GLU A 54 11.39 10.39 -2.09
N GLU A 55 10.49 10.47 -3.07
CA GLU A 55 9.64 11.64 -3.30
C GLU A 55 8.43 11.72 -2.34
N ILE A 56 8.11 10.64 -1.62
CA ILE A 56 7.01 10.66 -0.66
C ILE A 56 7.46 11.51 0.54
N PRO A 57 6.72 12.59 0.88
CA PRO A 57 7.11 13.46 1.98
C PRO A 57 7.20 12.70 3.29
N GLN A 58 8.21 13.06 4.08
CA GLN A 58 8.33 12.59 5.45
C GLN A 58 7.12 13.05 6.27
N ASP A 59 6.71 12.22 7.22
CA ASP A 59 5.66 12.60 8.16
C ASP A 59 6.12 13.77 9.03
N MET A 60 5.34 14.85 8.99
CA MET A 60 5.52 16.06 9.81
C MET A 60 4.26 16.30 10.66
N SER A 61 3.50 15.24 10.93
CA SER A 61 2.33 15.30 11.78
C SER A 61 2.73 15.30 13.25
N ASN A 62 1.80 15.68 14.14
CA ASN A 62 2.04 15.63 15.60
C ASN A 62 1.82 14.23 16.18
N LEU A 63 1.74 13.18 15.35
CA LEU A 63 1.60 11.80 15.81
C LEU A 63 2.92 11.31 16.40
N SER A 64 2.82 10.65 17.56
CA SER A 64 3.92 9.88 18.11
C SER A 64 3.79 8.42 17.68
N PHE A 65 4.88 7.81 17.26
CA PHE A 65 4.92 6.41 16.84
C PHE A 65 5.74 5.62 17.87
N PRO A 66 5.22 4.48 18.38
CA PRO A 66 6.00 3.64 19.28
C PRO A 66 7.19 3.02 18.54
N PRO A 67 8.23 2.53 19.24
CA PRO A 67 9.29 1.73 18.62
C PRO A 67 8.74 0.61 17.74
N PHE A 68 9.46 0.26 16.67
CA PHE A 68 8.98 -0.75 15.72
C PHE A 68 8.73 -2.11 16.39
N GLU A 69 9.58 -2.46 17.35
CA GLU A 69 9.52 -3.69 18.13
C GLU A 69 8.31 -3.75 19.07
N GLU A 70 7.70 -2.60 19.37
CA GLU A 70 6.48 -2.47 20.19
C GLU A 70 5.20 -2.45 19.35
N ILE A 71 5.32 -2.50 18.01
CA ILE A 71 4.14 -2.60 17.14
C ILE A 71 3.50 -3.97 17.30
N ASN A 72 2.23 -3.97 17.71
CA ASN A 72 1.36 -5.14 17.66
C ASN A 72 0.90 -5.38 16.21
N PHE A 73 1.53 -6.36 15.56
CA PHE A 73 1.12 -6.77 14.23
C PHE A 73 -0.03 -7.77 14.24
N GLU A 74 -1.15 -7.40 13.64
CA GLU A 74 -2.33 -8.25 13.55
C GLU A 74 -2.43 -8.99 12.21
N LEU A 75 -2.96 -10.21 12.24
CA LEU A 75 -3.31 -10.93 11.01
C LEU A 75 -4.50 -10.25 10.31
N PRO A 76 -4.48 -10.17 8.97
CA PRO A 76 -5.65 -9.77 8.18
C PRO A 76 -6.86 -10.63 8.52
N SER A 77 -8.07 -10.06 8.44
CA SER A 77 -9.30 -10.72 8.90
C SER A 77 -9.44 -12.15 8.36
N LEU A 78 -9.21 -12.38 7.07
CA LEU A 78 -9.35 -13.72 6.45
C LEU A 78 -8.29 -14.73 6.90
N LEU A 79 -7.23 -14.26 7.57
CA LEU A 79 -6.14 -15.07 8.11
C LEU A 79 -6.21 -15.17 9.65
N LYS A 80 -7.23 -14.61 10.30
CA LYS A 80 -7.40 -14.77 11.74
C LYS A 80 -7.88 -16.19 12.08
N PRO A 81 -7.40 -16.81 13.18
CA PRO A 81 -7.73 -18.19 13.54
C PRO A 81 -9.24 -18.48 13.59
N GLU A 82 -10.03 -17.55 14.12
CA GLU A 82 -11.49 -17.65 14.25
C GLU A 82 -12.22 -17.68 12.91
N HIS A 83 -11.62 -17.13 11.85
CA HIS A 83 -12.16 -17.19 10.49
C HIS A 83 -11.65 -18.42 9.74
N ILE A 84 -10.37 -18.77 9.90
CA ILE A 84 -9.79 -19.97 9.31
C ILE A 84 -10.51 -21.23 9.81
N ALA A 85 -10.78 -21.34 11.12
CA ALA A 85 -11.45 -22.50 11.71
C ALA A 85 -12.87 -22.77 11.17
N LYS A 86 -13.51 -21.76 10.55
CA LYS A 86 -14.83 -21.88 9.92
C LYS A 86 -14.77 -22.39 8.48
N LEU A 87 -13.59 -22.41 7.87
CA LEU A 87 -13.40 -22.89 6.50
C LEU A 87 -13.26 -24.42 6.46
N PRO A 88 -13.71 -25.09 5.38
CA PRO A 88 -13.41 -26.50 5.16
C PRO A 88 -11.90 -26.76 5.19
N GLN A 89 -11.49 -27.94 5.65
CA GLN A 89 -10.08 -28.25 5.93
C GLN A 89 -9.15 -27.99 4.73
N GLN A 90 -9.59 -28.24 3.49
CA GLN A 90 -8.78 -27.96 2.29
C GLN A 90 -8.57 -26.46 1.99
N TYR A 91 -9.36 -25.58 2.60
CA TYR A 91 -9.26 -24.12 2.46
C TYR A 91 -8.70 -23.43 3.71
N GLN A 92 -8.37 -24.20 4.75
CA GLN A 92 -7.74 -23.65 5.95
C GLN A 92 -6.33 -23.18 5.60
N LYS A 93 -6.11 -21.88 5.77
CA LYS A 93 -4.82 -21.24 5.56
C LYS A 93 -4.00 -21.33 6.84
N LYS A 94 -2.68 -21.38 6.71
CA LYS A 94 -1.76 -21.30 7.85
C LYS A 94 -0.84 -20.11 7.63
N PRO A 95 -1.14 -18.94 8.23
CA PRO A 95 -0.34 -17.75 8.00
C PRO A 95 1.06 -17.91 8.61
N ILE A 96 2.08 -17.50 7.85
CA ILE A 96 3.46 -17.37 8.32
C ILE A 96 3.98 -15.97 8.03
N ILE A 97 4.89 -15.48 8.87
CA ILE A 97 5.49 -14.15 8.75
C ILE A 97 6.89 -14.25 8.16
N ILE A 98 7.18 -13.39 7.19
CA ILE A 98 8.48 -13.34 6.50
C ILE A 98 8.93 -11.88 6.45
N GLU A 99 10.17 -11.58 6.83
CA GLU A 99 10.76 -10.26 6.61
C GLU A 99 11.31 -10.13 5.19
N VAL A 100 10.81 -9.14 4.45
CA VAL A 100 11.13 -8.91 3.04
C VAL A 100 11.52 -7.46 2.77
N ASP A 101 12.35 -7.25 1.75
CA ASP A 101 12.65 -5.93 1.20
C ASP A 101 11.37 -5.28 0.67
N GLY A 102 10.99 -4.14 1.24
CA GLY A 102 9.71 -3.50 0.95
C GLY A 102 9.56 -2.96 -0.47
N LEU A 103 10.61 -2.49 -1.15
CA LEU A 103 10.43 -1.97 -2.52
C LEU A 103 10.40 -3.10 -3.53
N LEU A 104 11.20 -4.15 -3.31
CA LEU A 104 11.11 -5.36 -4.12
C LEU A 104 9.75 -6.02 -3.94
N PHE A 105 9.21 -6.04 -2.72
CA PHE A 105 7.88 -6.56 -2.42
C PHE A 105 6.77 -5.78 -3.15
N LEU A 106 6.94 -4.47 -3.35
CA LEU A 106 5.99 -3.64 -4.10
C LEU A 106 6.20 -3.66 -5.62
N LYS A 107 7.23 -4.33 -6.13
CA LYS A 107 7.63 -4.26 -7.55
C LYS A 107 6.53 -4.65 -8.52
N ASN A 108 5.67 -5.60 -8.16
CA ASN A 108 4.53 -6.04 -8.98
C ASN A 108 3.46 -4.96 -9.18
N ARG A 109 3.48 -3.87 -8.40
CA ARG A 109 2.57 -2.72 -8.55
C ARG A 109 3.11 -1.66 -9.51
N GLY A 110 4.39 -1.71 -9.89
CA GLY A 110 5.00 -0.70 -10.77
C GLY A 110 4.78 0.73 -10.23
N LYS A 111 4.35 1.64 -11.11
CA LYS A 111 4.06 3.04 -10.74
C LYS A 111 2.92 3.16 -9.73
N ASP A 112 1.98 2.22 -9.71
CA ASP A 112 0.84 2.22 -8.78
C ASP A 112 1.27 1.91 -7.35
N ALA A 113 2.51 1.46 -7.12
CA ALA A 113 3.08 1.36 -5.78
C ALA A 113 3.04 2.72 -5.07
N PHE A 114 3.28 3.80 -5.81
CA PHE A 114 3.42 5.17 -5.32
C PHE A 114 2.20 6.04 -5.60
N CYS A 115 1.07 5.43 -5.97
CA CYS A 115 -0.22 6.10 -6.09
C CYS A 115 -0.93 6.10 -4.74
N ILE A 116 -0.75 7.17 -3.96
CA ILE A 116 -1.19 7.24 -2.57
C ILE A 116 -2.54 7.92 -2.44
N ASP A 117 -3.47 7.23 -1.78
CA ASP A 117 -4.70 7.81 -1.27
C ASP A 117 -4.42 8.51 0.07
N PRO A 118 -4.56 9.85 0.18
CA PRO A 118 -4.27 10.59 1.41
C PRO A 118 -5.10 10.17 2.60
N ARG A 119 -6.38 9.84 2.40
CA ARG A 119 -7.30 9.43 3.47
C ARG A 119 -6.88 8.08 4.01
N ARG A 120 -6.57 7.14 3.12
CA ARG A 120 -6.03 5.84 3.51
C ARG A 120 -4.67 6.01 4.20
N TRP A 121 -3.78 6.83 3.67
CA TRP A 121 -2.47 7.12 4.26
C TRP A 121 -2.59 7.66 5.69
N HIS A 122 -3.40 8.70 5.89
CA HIS A 122 -3.67 9.27 7.21
C HIS A 122 -4.26 8.23 8.18
N ARG A 123 -5.31 7.49 7.75
CA ARG A 123 -5.94 6.45 8.58
C ARG A 123 -4.92 5.40 9.04
N ILE A 124 -4.00 5.04 8.15
CA ILE A 124 -2.94 4.07 8.45
C ILE A 124 -1.95 4.65 9.45
N LYS A 125 -1.48 5.89 9.28
CA LYS A 125 -0.62 6.55 10.27
C LYS A 125 -1.25 6.56 11.66
N THR A 126 -2.54 6.88 11.75
CA THR A 126 -3.27 6.98 13.03
C THR A 126 -3.40 5.66 13.78
N TYR A 127 -3.42 4.51 13.09
CA TYR A 127 -3.35 3.23 13.81
C TYR A 127 -1.91 2.79 14.10
N ILE A 128 -0.94 3.13 13.25
CA ILE A 128 0.48 2.88 13.53
C ILE A 128 0.89 3.64 14.80
N SER A 129 0.45 4.90 14.95
CA SER A 129 0.69 5.71 16.14
C SER A 129 0.06 5.15 17.41
N LYS A 130 -0.96 4.29 17.28
CA LYS A 130 -1.58 3.54 18.39
C LYS A 130 -0.92 2.20 18.65
N GLY A 131 0.15 1.87 17.93
CA GLY A 131 0.88 0.62 18.11
C GLY A 131 0.23 -0.61 17.48
N CYS A 132 -0.76 -0.47 16.59
CA CYS A 132 -1.43 -1.61 15.97
C CYS A 132 -1.34 -1.53 14.45
N VAL A 133 -0.89 -2.60 13.79
CA VAL A 133 -0.76 -2.65 12.33
C VAL A 133 -1.15 -4.02 11.82
N THR A 134 -2.12 -4.10 10.90
CA THR A 134 -2.35 -5.37 10.20
C THR A 134 -1.16 -5.68 9.27
N TYR A 135 -0.69 -6.92 9.20
CA TYR A 135 0.39 -7.30 8.27
C TYR A 135 0.04 -7.00 6.80
N PRO A 136 0.97 -6.47 5.99
CA PRO A 136 0.87 -6.54 4.54
C PRO A 136 0.82 -7.99 4.07
N GLU A 137 0.05 -8.27 3.03
CA GLU A 137 -0.19 -9.63 2.52
C GLU A 137 0.61 -9.86 1.24
N GLY A 138 1.35 -10.97 1.20
CA GLY A 138 2.04 -11.41 -0.01
C GLY A 138 1.12 -12.14 -0.98
N LEU A 139 1.49 -12.11 -2.26
CA LEU A 139 0.86 -12.93 -3.29
C LEU A 139 1.07 -14.42 -3.03
N ASN A 140 0.09 -15.23 -3.42
CA ASN A 140 0.16 -16.67 -3.24
C ASN A 140 1.07 -17.35 -4.28
N ASP A 141 1.05 -16.91 -5.54
CA ASP A 141 1.68 -17.66 -6.64
C ASP A 141 2.97 -17.01 -7.17
N ASN A 142 3.40 -15.88 -6.59
CA ASN A 142 4.65 -15.21 -6.94
C ASN A 142 5.12 -14.31 -5.79
N PHE A 143 6.34 -13.77 -5.89
CA PHE A 143 6.78 -12.72 -4.98
C PHE A 143 6.15 -11.37 -5.33
N GLY A 144 5.49 -10.75 -4.38
CA GLY A 144 4.93 -9.41 -4.50
C GLY A 144 3.80 -9.14 -3.52
N VAL A 145 3.30 -7.91 -3.50
CA VAL A 145 2.21 -7.49 -2.62
C VAL A 145 0.84 -7.86 -3.20
N PHE A 146 0.00 -8.45 -2.36
CA PHE A 146 -1.44 -8.65 -2.61
C PHE A 146 -2.25 -7.50 -2.01
N ASP A 147 -2.03 -7.20 -0.72
CA ASP A 147 -2.58 -6.02 -0.03
C ASP A 147 -1.56 -5.41 0.94
N GLY A 148 -1.78 -4.15 1.31
CA GLY A 148 -0.94 -3.45 2.28
C GLY A 148 0.15 -2.57 1.66
N THR A 149 0.02 -2.17 0.39
CA THR A 149 0.94 -1.23 -0.27
C THR A 149 1.25 0.01 0.58
N HIS A 150 0.23 0.74 1.03
CA HIS A 150 0.41 1.94 1.87
C HIS A 150 1.03 1.61 3.22
N ARG A 151 0.71 0.45 3.82
CA ARG A 151 1.30 0.00 5.09
C ARG A 151 2.79 -0.27 4.92
N THR A 152 3.19 -0.96 3.86
CA THR A 152 4.60 -1.21 3.53
C THR A 152 5.37 0.09 3.41
N LEU A 153 4.88 1.05 2.62
CA LEU A 153 5.53 2.35 2.43
C LEU A 153 5.63 3.13 3.74
N LEU A 154 4.56 3.19 4.53
CA LEU A 154 4.56 3.90 5.82
C LEU A 154 5.50 3.26 6.84
N LEU A 155 5.52 1.94 6.96
CA LEU A 155 6.44 1.24 7.86
C LEU A 155 7.90 1.51 7.46
N MET A 156 8.20 1.52 6.16
CA MET A 156 9.55 1.86 5.70
C MET A 156 9.91 3.31 6.02
N GLN A 157 9.00 4.26 5.77
CA GLN A 157 9.25 5.69 5.94
C GLN A 157 9.39 6.05 7.43
N LEU A 158 8.38 5.72 8.24
CA LEU A 158 8.31 6.09 9.66
C LEU A 158 9.45 5.49 10.48
N TYR A 159 9.81 4.24 10.19
CA TYR A 159 10.84 3.53 10.94
C TYR A 159 12.21 3.53 10.27
N LYS A 160 12.36 4.19 9.11
CA LYS A 160 13.59 4.23 8.32
C LYS A 160 14.17 2.84 8.05
N ARG A 161 13.30 1.87 7.75
CA ARG A 161 13.64 0.46 7.55
C ARG A 161 13.41 0.03 6.10
N ARG A 162 14.31 -0.83 5.61
CA ARG A 162 14.18 -1.45 4.29
C ARG A 162 13.32 -2.71 4.30
N PHE A 163 13.43 -3.49 5.37
CA PHE A 163 12.77 -4.78 5.52
C PHE A 163 11.52 -4.66 6.38
N VAL A 164 10.41 -5.19 5.87
CA VAL A 164 9.10 -5.19 6.50
C VAL A 164 8.61 -6.63 6.68
N PRO A 165 7.92 -6.95 7.80
CA PRO A 165 7.29 -8.24 7.97
C PRO A 165 6.01 -8.30 7.14
N VAL A 166 5.83 -9.39 6.40
CA VAL A 166 4.63 -9.66 5.59
C VAL A 166 4.08 -11.03 5.91
N VAL A 167 2.78 -11.20 5.76
CA VAL A 167 2.12 -12.49 5.95
C VAL A 167 1.88 -13.18 4.60
N VAL A 168 2.13 -14.48 4.57
CA VAL A 168 1.79 -15.38 3.45
C VAL A 168 1.16 -16.66 3.99
N ASP A 169 0.42 -17.39 3.16
CA ASP A 169 -0.07 -18.72 3.51
C ASP A 169 1.08 -19.75 3.40
N GLU A 170 1.27 -20.60 4.40
CA GLU A 170 2.32 -21.62 4.46
C GLU A 170 2.28 -22.53 3.23
N ASN A 171 1.08 -22.92 2.80
CA ASN A 171 0.85 -23.79 1.64
C ASN A 171 1.43 -23.22 0.33
N LYS A 172 1.61 -21.89 0.29
CA LYS A 172 2.06 -21.12 -0.87
C LYS A 172 3.37 -20.38 -0.64
N SER A 173 3.89 -20.46 0.58
CA SER A 173 5.11 -19.79 1.00
C SER A 173 6.34 -20.26 0.23
N LYS A 174 6.36 -21.51 -0.24
CA LYS A 174 7.52 -22.08 -0.93
C LYS A 174 7.85 -21.33 -2.22
N GLU A 175 6.86 -21.09 -3.08
CA GLU A 175 7.07 -20.32 -4.31
C GLU A 175 7.46 -18.88 -4.00
N PHE A 176 6.76 -18.25 -3.05
CA PHE A 176 7.06 -16.90 -2.58
C PHE A 176 8.51 -16.75 -2.10
N ILE A 177 8.97 -17.64 -1.23
CA ILE A 177 10.33 -17.64 -0.67
C ILE A 177 11.38 -17.89 -1.76
N VAL A 178 11.14 -18.83 -2.68
CA VAL A 178 12.08 -19.10 -3.79
C VAL A 178 12.23 -17.87 -4.68
N ALA A 179 11.12 -17.22 -5.03
CA ALA A 179 11.15 -15.98 -5.81
C ALA A 179 11.82 -14.83 -5.05
N ALA A 180 11.53 -14.68 -3.75
CA ALA A 180 12.17 -13.68 -2.89
C ALA A 180 13.70 -13.87 -2.82
N LYS A 181 14.18 -15.12 -2.66
CA LYS A 181 15.61 -15.44 -2.66
C LYS A 181 16.29 -15.05 -3.97
N ARG A 182 15.68 -15.35 -5.11
CA ARG A 182 16.21 -14.98 -6.44
C ARG A 182 16.35 -13.47 -6.60
N LEU A 183 15.41 -12.71 -6.04
CA LEU A 183 15.42 -11.26 -6.05
C LEU A 183 16.29 -10.64 -4.95
N LYS A 184 16.92 -11.45 -4.08
CA LYS A 184 17.63 -11.00 -2.87
C LYS A 184 16.74 -10.12 -1.97
N ALA A 185 15.46 -10.47 -1.90
CA ALA A 185 14.46 -9.72 -1.17
C ALA A 185 14.22 -10.23 0.26
N LEU A 186 14.89 -11.30 0.69
CA LEU A 186 14.79 -11.77 2.08
C LEU A 186 15.85 -11.08 2.95
N LYS A 187 15.47 -10.78 4.19
CA LYS A 187 16.46 -10.40 5.22
C LYS A 187 17.28 -11.64 5.58
N ILE A 188 18.58 -11.62 5.28
CA ILE A 188 19.54 -12.70 5.56
C ILE A 188 20.14 -12.47 6.94
#